data_AF-A0A7T8HI81-F1
#
_entry.id   AF-A0A7T8HI81-F1
#
_cell.length_a   1.000
_cell.length_b   1.000
_cell.length_c   1.000
_cell.angle_alpha   90.00
_cell.angle_beta   90.00
_cell.angle_gamma   90.00
#
_symmetry.space_group_name_H-M   'P 1'
#
loop_
_entity.id
_entity.type
_entity.pdbx_description
1 polymer ?
#
loop_
_entity_poly.entity_id
_entity_poly.type
_entity_poly.pdbx_seq_one_letter_code
_entity_poly.pdbx_strand_id
1 'polypeptide(L)'
;MSHRLTARDKFLVIASDGLWDTMTPMQVIRLIGEHMSGKITLTPLELSRESMKLSEINALLRVRQDAVKLKPADSNSATHIIRYALGGTAYGVDHDRLSQMLSIPQDMVRMFRDDITVQVIFFDSEFLRHC
;
A
#
# COMPACT_ATOMS: atom_id res chain seq x y z
N MET A 1 21.33 -11.39 -14.31
CA MET A 1 19.88 -11.69 -14.42
C MET A 1 19.14 -10.37 -14.54
N SER A 2 18.25 -10.22 -15.51
CA SER A 2 17.38 -9.05 -15.64
C SER A 2 15.93 -9.53 -15.67
N HIS A 3 15.04 -8.77 -15.04
CA HIS A 3 13.60 -9.01 -15.09
C HIS A 3 12.98 -8.02 -16.08
N ARG A 4 12.26 -8.52 -17.09
CA ARG A 4 11.46 -7.68 -17.97
C ARG A 4 10.08 -7.53 -17.38
N LEU A 5 9.68 -6.29 -17.09
CA LEU A 5 8.34 -5.99 -16.57
C LEU A 5 7.27 -6.44 -17.57
N THR A 6 6.20 -7.01 -17.04
CA THR A 6 5.02 -7.45 -17.77
C THR A 6 3.77 -6.81 -17.19
N ALA A 7 2.65 -6.85 -17.91
CA ALA A 7 1.37 -6.36 -17.39
C ALA A 7 0.87 -7.07 -16.12
N ARG A 8 1.50 -8.18 -15.70
CA ARG A 8 1.22 -8.86 -14.44
C ARG A 8 1.91 -8.21 -13.25
N ASP A 9 3.01 -7.50 -13.48
CA ASP A 9 3.77 -6.81 -12.44
C ASP A 9 3.04 -5.51 -12.07
N LYS A 10 2.61 -5.39 -10.81
CA LYS A 10 1.78 -4.27 -10.35
C LYS A 10 2.57 -3.20 -9.64
N PHE A 11 3.56 -3.62 -8.85
CA PHE A 11 4.40 -2.71 -8.10
C PHE A 11 5.73 -3.38 -7.76
N LEU A 12 6.71 -2.54 -7.40
CA LEU A 12 7.98 -2.92 -6.80
C LEU A 12 8.12 -2.22 -5.46
N VAL A 13 8.61 -2.94 -4.45
CA VAL A 13 8.95 -2.38 -3.14
C VAL A 13 10.46 -2.42 -2.98
N ILE A 14 11.03 -1.26 -2.67
CA ILE A 14 12.43 -1.12 -2.28
C ILE A 14 12.42 -0.59 -0.86
N ALA A 15 13.10 -1.26 0.06
CA ALA A 15 13.16 -0.83 1.45
C ALA A 15 14.48 -1.22 2.11
N SER A 16 14.86 -0.47 3.15
CA SER A 16 15.98 -0.83 4.04
C SER A 16 15.68 -2.10 4.83
N ASP A 17 16.74 -2.73 5.34
CA ASP A 17 16.70 -3.85 6.28
C ASP A 17 15.83 -3.56 7.52
N GLY A 18 15.83 -2.33 8.02
CA GLY A 18 14.94 -1.92 9.11
C GLY A 18 13.46 -2.24 8.89
N LEU A 19 12.98 -2.28 7.63
CA LEU A 19 11.63 -2.82 7.34
C LEU A 19 11.60 -4.34 7.45
N TRP A 20 12.54 -5.01 6.78
CA TRP A 20 12.56 -6.47 6.61
C TRP A 20 12.86 -7.23 7.90
N ASP A 21 13.47 -6.58 8.88
CA ASP A 21 13.64 -7.11 10.24
C ASP A 21 12.31 -7.19 11.00
N THR A 22 11.32 -6.38 10.63
CA THR A 22 10.02 -6.31 11.31
C THR A 22 8.89 -7.00 10.53
N MET A 23 9.04 -7.17 9.21
CA MET A 23 7.98 -7.67 8.33
C MET A 23 8.52 -8.62 7.28
N THR A 24 7.78 -9.69 7.01
CA THR A 24 8.08 -10.59 5.90
C THR A 24 7.70 -9.97 4.55
N PRO A 25 8.39 -10.34 3.45
CA PRO A 25 7.99 -9.93 2.10
C PRO A 25 6.53 -10.20 1.78
N MET A 26 5.99 -11.30 2.32
CA MET A 26 4.60 -11.67 2.07
C MET A 26 3.60 -10.72 2.72
N GLN A 27 3.86 -10.32 3.97
CA GLN A 27 3.02 -9.34 4.67
C GLN A 27 3.02 -7.99 3.95
N VAL A 28 4.19 -7.53 3.50
CA VAL A 28 4.32 -6.27 2.77
C VAL A 28 3.54 -6.29 1.46
N ILE A 29 3.73 -7.32 0.63
CA ILE A 29 3.01 -7.45 -0.65
C ILE A 29 1.50 -7.54 -0.43
N ARG A 30 1.04 -8.27 0.59
CA ARG A 30 -0.39 -8.38 0.93
C ARG A 30 -0.97 -7.01 1.30
N LEU A 31 -0.32 -6.29 2.22
CA LEU A 31 -0.79 -4.97 2.65
C LEU A 31 -0.81 -3.96 1.51
N ILE A 32 0.19 -3.96 0.63
CA ILE A 32 0.20 -3.08 -0.55
C ILE A 32 -0.88 -3.50 -1.55
N GLY A 33 -1.10 -4.79 -1.76
CA GLY A 33 -2.15 -5.28 -2.66
C GLY A 33 -3.56 -4.88 -2.20
N GLU A 34 -3.82 -5.02 -0.90
CA GLU A 34 -5.06 -4.56 -0.26
C GLU A 34 -5.18 -3.02 -0.35
N HIS A 35 -4.11 -2.29 -0.01
CA HIS A 35 -4.05 -0.83 -0.12
C HIS A 35 -4.31 -0.33 -1.55
N MET A 36 -3.67 -0.93 -2.55
CA MET A 36 -3.84 -0.60 -3.97
C MET A 36 -5.28 -0.83 -4.43
N SER A 37 -5.90 -1.93 -4.01
CA SER A 37 -7.29 -2.25 -4.35
C SER A 37 -8.27 -1.27 -3.71
N GLY A 38 -8.01 -0.86 -2.47
CA GLY A 38 -8.83 0.11 -1.74
C GLY A 38 -8.59 1.56 -2.14
N LYS A 39 -7.43 1.89 -2.73
CA LYS A 39 -7.02 3.27 -3.04
C LYS A 39 -8.02 4.03 -3.93
N ILE A 40 -8.73 3.31 -4.81
CA ILE A 40 -9.79 3.89 -5.64
C ILE A 40 -10.86 4.61 -4.79
N THR A 41 -11.07 4.21 -3.54
CA THR A 41 -12.04 4.82 -2.62
C THR A 41 -11.58 6.15 -2.03
N LEU A 42 -10.29 6.50 -2.14
CA LEU A 42 -9.74 7.75 -1.63
C LEU A 42 -9.95 8.93 -2.59
N THR A 43 -10.20 8.67 -3.87
CA THR A 43 -10.48 9.70 -4.86
C THR A 43 -11.97 9.77 -5.17
N PRO A 44 -12.53 10.97 -5.42
CA PRO A 44 -13.87 11.12 -5.96
C PRO A 44 -14.06 10.34 -7.26
N LEU A 45 -15.31 9.97 -7.56
CA LEU A 45 -15.62 9.38 -8.86
C LEU A 45 -15.50 10.46 -9.94
N GLU A 46 -14.56 10.27 -10.87
CA GLU A 46 -14.44 11.11 -12.06
C GLU A 46 -14.94 10.32 -13.27
N LEU A 47 -15.90 10.90 -13.98
CA LEU A 47 -16.39 10.37 -15.25
C LEU A 47 -15.54 11.01 -16.36
N SER A 48 -14.36 10.41 -16.61
CA SER A 48 -13.32 10.98 -17.47
C SER A 48 -13.65 11.05 -18.96
N ARG A 49 -14.78 10.45 -19.39
CA ARG A 49 -15.23 10.47 -20.79
C ARG A 49 -16.62 11.10 -20.87
N GLU A 50 -16.75 12.16 -21.66
CA GLU A 50 -18.06 12.61 -22.13
C GLU A 50 -18.73 11.43 -22.83
N SER A 51 -19.94 11.03 -22.38
CA SER A 51 -20.76 9.91 -22.88
C SER A 51 -20.44 8.46 -22.42
N MET A 52 -19.99 8.23 -21.17
CA MET A 52 -20.01 6.86 -20.62
C MET A 52 -21.42 6.26 -20.59
N LYS A 53 -21.55 4.99 -21.00
CA LYS A 53 -22.82 4.25 -20.91
C LYS A 53 -23.15 3.94 -19.45
N LEU A 54 -24.45 3.89 -19.11
CA LEU A 54 -24.90 3.51 -17.77
C LEU A 54 -24.36 2.15 -17.31
N SER A 55 -24.18 1.20 -18.23
CA SER A 55 -23.57 -0.10 -17.94
C SER A 55 -22.11 0.01 -17.48
N GLU A 56 -21.33 0.93 -18.07
CA GLU A 56 -19.93 1.17 -17.71
C GLU A 56 -19.83 1.88 -16.37
N ILE A 57 -20.71 2.85 -16.12
CA ILE A 57 -20.82 3.54 -14.83
C ILE A 57 -21.18 2.52 -13.74
N ASN A 58 -22.15 1.65 -13.97
CA ASN A 58 -22.54 0.61 -13.00
C ASN A 58 -21.39 -0.37 -12.72
N ALA A 59 -20.63 -0.78 -13.74
CA ALA A 59 -19.46 -1.63 -13.55
C ALA A 59 -18.39 -0.96 -12.68
N LEU A 60 -18.11 0.33 -12.95
CA LEU A 60 -17.17 1.13 -12.16
C LEU A 60 -17.64 1.29 -10.70
N LEU A 61 -18.93 1.57 -10.49
CA LEU A 61 -19.51 1.70 -9.15
C LEU A 61 -19.44 0.38 -8.36
N ARG A 62 -19.66 -0.77 -8.99
CA ARG A 62 -19.51 -2.09 -8.35
C ARG A 62 -18.08 -2.34 -7.88
N VAL A 63 -17.09 -2.06 -8.72
CA VAL A 63 -15.67 -2.16 -8.35
C VAL A 63 -15.36 -1.25 -7.15
N ARG A 64 -15.86 -0.01 -7.16
CA ARG A 64 -15.67 0.92 -6.05
C ARG A 64 -16.35 0.43 -4.77
N GLN A 65 -17.57 -0.11 -4.88
CA GLN A 65 -18.32 -0.65 -3.74
C GLN A 65 -17.56 -1.80 -3.07
N ASP A 66 -17.01 -2.72 -3.86
CA ASP A 66 -16.19 -3.83 -3.34
C ASP A 66 -14.91 -3.32 -2.67
N ALA A 67 -14.28 -2.29 -3.26
CA ALA A 67 -13.09 -1.66 -2.70
C ALA A 67 -13.34 -0.92 -1.37
N VAL A 68 -14.58 -0.54 -1.04
CA VAL A 68 -14.91 0.10 0.26
C VAL A 68 -14.50 -0.77 1.44
N LYS A 69 -14.59 -2.09 1.31
CA LYS A 69 -14.18 -3.05 2.36
C LYS A 69 -12.69 -2.98 2.67
N LEU A 70 -11.88 -2.50 1.72
CA LEU A 70 -10.43 -2.40 1.81
C LEU A 70 -9.97 -0.94 1.87
N LYS A 71 -10.87 0.01 2.21
CA LYS A 71 -10.53 1.43 2.28
C LYS A 71 -9.30 1.63 3.17
N PRO A 72 -8.17 2.08 2.61
CA PRO A 72 -6.95 2.22 3.38
C PRO A 72 -7.06 3.41 4.34
N ALA A 73 -6.48 3.26 5.53
CA ALA A 73 -6.37 4.35 6.50
C ALA A 73 -5.39 5.44 6.06
N ASP A 74 -4.40 5.06 5.24
CA ASP A 74 -3.32 5.92 4.78
C ASP A 74 -3.46 6.21 3.30
N SER A 75 -3.22 7.45 2.88
CA SER A 75 -3.21 7.82 1.46
C SER A 75 -1.97 7.31 0.73
N ASN A 76 -0.85 7.20 1.44
CA ASN A 76 0.43 6.74 0.94
C ASN A 76 0.69 5.29 1.39
N SER A 77 1.01 4.40 0.44
CA SER A 77 1.27 2.98 0.70
C SER A 77 2.55 2.74 1.50
N ALA A 78 3.60 3.55 1.31
CA ALA A 78 4.83 3.46 2.09
C ALA A 78 4.56 3.82 3.56
N THR A 79 3.80 4.90 3.81
CA THR A 79 3.35 5.27 5.16
C THR A 79 2.51 4.16 5.78
N HIS A 80 1.64 3.52 5.00
CA HIS A 80 0.84 2.39 5.45
C HIS A 80 1.73 1.24 5.96
N ILE A 81 2.74 0.85 5.18
CA ILE A 81 3.68 -0.22 5.57
C ILE A 81 4.47 0.18 6.81
N ILE A 82 5.01 1.40 6.88
CA ILE A 82 5.78 1.88 8.05
C ILE A 82 4.90 1.83 9.31
N ARG A 83 3.61 2.18 9.20
CA ARG A 83 2.68 2.07 10.32
C ARG A 83 2.52 0.62 10.79
N TYR A 84 2.44 -0.34 9.87
CA TYR A 84 2.38 -1.77 10.21
C TYR A 84 3.72 -2.31 10.73
N ALA A 85 4.86 -1.80 10.27
CA ALA A 85 6.17 -2.18 10.80
C ALA A 85 6.31 -1.80 12.28
N LEU A 86 5.81 -0.63 12.66
CA LEU A 86 5.92 -0.10 14.03
C LEU A 86 4.82 -0.61 14.97
N GLY A 87 3.59 -0.77 14.47
CA GLY A 87 2.42 -1.09 15.30
C GLY A 87 1.61 -2.30 14.85
N GLY A 88 2.09 -3.07 13.86
CA GLY A 88 1.34 -4.18 13.29
C GLY A 88 1.12 -5.34 14.26
N THR A 89 -0.07 -5.92 14.20
CA THR A 89 -0.48 -7.15 14.89
C THR A 89 -1.18 -8.07 13.90
N ALA A 90 -1.56 -9.29 14.33
CA ALA A 90 -2.35 -10.21 13.51
C ALA A 90 -3.73 -9.66 13.11
N TYR A 91 -4.25 -8.64 13.81
CA TYR A 91 -5.59 -8.11 13.64
C TYR A 91 -5.64 -6.70 13.03
N GLY A 92 -4.48 -6.07 12.79
CA GLY A 92 -4.38 -4.69 12.34
C GLY A 92 -3.32 -3.91 13.09
N VAL A 93 -3.35 -2.58 12.98
CA VAL A 93 -2.42 -1.71 13.69
C VAL A 93 -2.92 -1.45 15.11
N ASP A 94 -2.09 -1.76 16.08
CA ASP A 94 -2.25 -1.35 17.48
C ASP A 94 -1.70 0.08 17.65
N HIS A 95 -2.61 1.02 17.94
CA HIS A 95 -2.27 2.43 18.09
C HIS A 95 -1.49 2.73 19.36
N ASP A 96 -1.66 1.96 20.44
CA ASP A 96 -0.89 2.15 21.68
C ASP A 96 0.56 1.74 21.44
N ARG A 97 0.77 0.58 20.80
CA ARG A 97 2.11 0.13 20.40
C ARG A 97 2.78 1.10 19.44
N LEU A 98 2.06 1.55 18.41
CA LEU A 98 2.57 2.54 17.46
C LEU A 98 3.01 3.83 18.17
N SER A 99 2.16 4.35 19.07
CA SER A 99 2.42 5.54 19.86
C SER A 99 3.67 5.38 20.75
N GLN A 100 3.79 4.24 21.44
CA GLN A 100 4.95 3.91 22.26
C GLN A 100 6.22 3.89 21.42
N MET A 101 6.22 3.17 20.28
CA MET A 101 7.37 3.13 19.38
C MET A 101 7.77 4.52 18.92
N LEU A 102 6.83 5.34 18.45
CA LEU A 102 7.13 6.70 17.98
C LEU A 102 7.62 7.64 19.08
N SER A 103 7.30 7.36 20.35
CA SER A 103 7.66 8.19 21.50
C SER A 103 8.98 7.79 22.19
N ILE A 104 9.69 6.78 21.69
CA ILE A 104 10.97 6.33 22.27
C ILE A 104 12.01 7.46 22.20
N PRO A 105 12.71 7.77 23.32
CA PRO A 105 13.82 8.73 23.33
C PRO A 105 14.94 8.41 22.34
N GLN A 106 15.58 9.44 21.79
CA GLN A 106 16.59 9.32 20.72
C GLN A 106 17.83 8.50 21.12
N ASP A 107 18.20 8.52 22.39
CA ASP A 107 19.30 7.75 22.96
C ASP A 107 18.98 6.25 23.09
N MET A 108 17.70 5.87 23.06
CA MET A 108 17.25 4.49 23.16
C MET A 108 16.67 3.92 21.86
N VAL A 109 16.29 4.76 20.88
CA VAL A 109 15.50 4.33 19.70
C VAL A 109 16.15 3.21 18.89
N ARG A 110 17.48 3.24 18.73
CA ARG A 110 18.27 2.22 18.01
C ARG A 110 18.23 0.84 18.65
N MET A 111 17.84 0.73 19.93
CA MET A 111 17.66 -0.55 20.62
C MET A 111 16.33 -1.23 20.26
N PHE A 112 15.36 -0.48 19.73
CA PHE A 112 14.00 -0.95 19.45
C PHE A 112 13.67 -1.01 17.96
N ARG A 113 14.29 -0.16 17.14
CA ARG A 113 14.14 -0.19 15.68
C ARG A 113 15.38 0.38 15.00
N ASP A 114 15.57 -0.02 13.76
CA ASP A 114 16.50 0.65 12.85
C ASP A 114 15.79 1.72 11.99
N ASP A 115 16.54 2.42 11.15
CA ASP A 115 16.01 3.36 10.19
C ASP A 115 15.19 2.63 9.11
N ILE A 116 13.92 3.02 8.97
CA ILE A 116 13.00 2.43 8.00
C ILE A 116 12.83 3.41 6.84
N THR A 117 13.34 3.03 5.66
CA THR A 117 13.10 3.73 4.40
C THR A 117 12.34 2.80 3.46
N VAL A 118 11.24 3.28 2.87
CA VAL A 118 10.39 2.49 1.96
C VAL A 118 10.02 3.31 0.73
N GLN A 119 10.20 2.72 -0.44
CA GLN A 119 9.72 3.22 -1.72
C GLN A 119 8.83 2.18 -2.39
N VAL A 120 7.60 2.57 -2.70
CA VAL A 120 6.63 1.75 -3.44
C VAL A 120 6.44 2.35 -4.82
N ILE A 121 6.84 1.61 -5.84
CA ILE A 121 6.77 2.02 -7.25
C ILE A 121 5.60 1.28 -7.88
N PHE A 122 4.59 2.00 -8.34
CA PHE A 122 3.45 1.41 -9.03
C PHE A 122 3.69 1.44 -10.54
N PHE A 123 3.43 0.32 -11.20
CA PHE A 123 3.57 0.20 -12.65
C PHE A 123 2.24 0.43 -13.36
N ASP A 124 2.29 1.12 -14.49
CA ASP A 124 1.15 1.24 -15.39
C ASP A 124 0.97 -0.08 -16.16
N SER A 125 -0.04 -0.85 -15.74
CA SER A 125 -0.36 -2.12 -16.36
C SER A 125 -0.88 -1.99 -17.79
N GLU A 126 -1.48 -0.86 -18.16
CA GLU A 126 -1.97 -0.62 -19.52
C GLU A 126 -0.79 -0.33 -20.44
N PHE A 127 0.13 0.54 -20.00
CA PHE A 127 1.38 0.79 -20.72
C PHE A 127 2.17 -0.51 -20.95
N LEU A 128 2.35 -1.34 -19.90
CA LEU A 128 3.09 -2.60 -19.98
C LEU A 128 2.43 -3.70 -20.82
N ARG A 129 1.16 -3.55 -21.25
CA ARG A 129 0.55 -4.47 -22.23
C ARG A 129 1.04 -4.23 -23.66
N HIS A 130 1.57 -3.04 -23.93
CA HIS A 130 2.00 -2.60 -25.25
C HIS A 130 3.52 -2.65 -25.42
N CYS A 131 4.26 -3.06 -24.38
CA CYS A 131 5.72 -3.24 -24.38
C CYS A 131 6.11 -4.72 -24.46
#